data_AF-A0A9D1G3R4-F1
#
_entry.id   AF-A0A9D1G3R4-F1
#
_cell.length_a   1.000
_cell.length_b   1.000
_cell.length_c   1.000
_cell.angle_alpha   90.00
_cell.angle_beta   90.00
_cell.angle_gamma   90.00
#
_symmetry.space_group_name_H-M   'P 1'
#
loop_
_entity.id
_entity.type
_entity.pdbx_description
1 polymer ?
#
loop_
_entity_poly.entity_id
_entity_poly.type
_entity_poly.pdbx_seq_one_letter_code
_entity_poly.pdbx_strand_id
1 'polypeptide(L)' 'METYLYRCPVCGFIYQVPDYWVSFSPEKTCEFPHIDFSRGETCPNAVLELAEPETES' A
#
# COMPACT_ATOMS: atom_id res chain seq x y z
N MET A 1 15.86 -6.35 -5.25
CA MET A 1 15.22 -5.86 -4.02
C MET A 1 13.77 -5.71 -4.38
N GLU A 2 12.96 -6.62 -3.89
CA GLU A 2 11.55 -6.68 -4.22
C GLU A 2 10.81 -5.71 -3.28
N THR A 3 9.84 -4.97 -3.80
CA THR A 3 9.09 -4.00 -3.00
C THR A 3 7.63 -4.30 -3.21
N TYR A 4 6.90 -4.56 -2.13
CA TYR A 4 5.46 -4.71 -2.17
C TYR A 4 4.83 -3.32 -2.17
N LEU A 5 3.96 -3.08 -3.13
CA LEU A 5 3.22 -1.84 -3.24
C LEU A 5 1.82 -2.07 -2.69
N TYR A 6 1.37 -1.23 -1.76
CA TYR A 6 -0.01 -1.23 -1.28
C TYR A 6 -0.68 0.06 -1.71
N ARG A 7 -1.83 -0.02 -2.34
CA ARG A 7 -2.57 1.12 -2.87
C ARG A 7 -3.89 1.32 -2.14
N CYS A 8 -4.18 2.56 -1.76
CA CYS A 8 -5.49 2.94 -1.28
C CYS A 8 -6.47 3.01 -2.46
N PRO A 9 -7.58 2.25 -2.47
CA PRO A 9 -8.59 2.32 -3.53
C PRO A 9 -9.39 3.64 -3.52
N VAL A 10 -9.31 4.42 -2.43
CA VAL A 10 -10.08 5.66 -2.25
C VAL A 10 -9.31 6.89 -2.74
N CYS A 11 -8.12 7.14 -2.20
CA CYS A 11 -7.33 8.34 -2.53
C CYS A 11 -6.15 8.07 -3.46
N GLY A 12 -5.85 6.79 -3.75
CA GLY A 12 -4.71 6.41 -4.59
C GLY A 12 -3.34 6.48 -3.93
N PHE A 13 -3.27 6.69 -2.61
CA PHE A 13 -2.01 6.64 -1.84
C PHE A 13 -1.28 5.31 -2.06
N ILE A 14 0.04 5.35 -2.22
CA ILE A 14 0.89 4.16 -2.43
C ILE A 14 1.86 4.05 -1.25
N TYR A 15 1.77 2.94 -0.52
CA TYR A 15 2.71 2.54 0.50
C TYR A 15 3.68 1.51 -0.06
N GLN A 16 4.98 1.79 0.05
CA GLN A 16 6.03 0.92 -0.47
C GLN A 16 6.67 0.18 0.71
N VAL A 17 6.56 -1.14 0.70
CA VAL A 17 7.09 -2.01 1.74
C VAL A 17 8.23 -2.85 1.18
N PRO A 18 9.47 -2.63 1.62
CA PRO A 18 10.59 -3.43 1.14
C PRO A 18 10.50 -4.89 1.63
N ASP A 19 10.83 -5.85 0.76
CA ASP A 19 10.77 -7.29 1.07
C ASP A 19 11.72 -7.70 2.21
N TYR A 20 12.81 -6.96 2.39
CA TYR A 20 13.83 -7.24 3.41
C TYR A 20 13.40 -6.86 4.82
N TRP A 21 12.19 -6.31 5.00
CA TRP A 21 11.66 -6.03 6.34
C TRP A 21 11.33 -7.37 7.02
N VAL A 22 12.27 -7.84 7.83
CA VAL A 22 12.27 -9.17 8.46
C VAL A 22 10.93 -9.44 9.16
N SER A 23 10.17 -10.42 8.65
CA SER A 23 8.81 -10.84 9.05
C SER A 23 7.63 -10.19 8.32
N PHE A 24 7.86 -9.41 7.26
CA PHE A 24 6.75 -8.93 6.43
C PHE A 24 6.24 -10.06 5.53
N SER A 25 5.14 -10.68 5.96
CA SER A 25 4.34 -11.55 5.09
C SER A 25 3.36 -10.65 4.34
N PRO A 26 3.46 -10.51 3.00
CA PRO A 26 2.57 -9.63 2.26
C PRO A 26 1.14 -10.16 2.32
N GLU A 27 0.29 -9.49 3.09
CA GLU A 27 -1.14 -9.77 3.13
C GLU A 27 -1.84 -9.09 1.96
N LYS A 28 -3.05 -9.55 1.61
CA LYS A 28 -3.84 -8.91 0.53
C LYS A 28 -4.21 -7.47 0.86
N THR A 29 -4.30 -7.16 2.15
CA THR A 29 -4.68 -5.85 2.67
C THR A 29 -3.78 -5.48 3.84
N CYS A 30 -3.46 -4.20 3.98
CA CYS A 30 -2.68 -3.66 5.08
C CYS A 30 -3.38 -2.44 5.66
N GLU A 31 -3.53 -2.37 6.99
CA GLU A 31 -4.06 -1.19 7.66
C GLU A 31 -2.94 -0.17 7.88
N PHE A 32 -2.99 0.93 7.12
CA PHE A 32 -2.05 2.03 7.22
C PHE A 32 -2.78 3.38 7.10
N PRO A 33 -2.93 4.14 8.20
CA PRO A 33 -3.49 5.47 8.15
C PRO A 33 -2.57 6.39 7.36
N HIS A 34 -3.13 7.10 6.39
CA HIS A 34 -2.38 7.95 5.46
C HIS A 34 -3.14 9.24 5.16
N ILE A 35 -2.42 10.21 4.59
CA ILE A 35 -2.97 11.49 4.18
C ILE A 35 -3.40 11.39 2.72
N ASP A 36 -4.63 11.82 2.42
CA ASP A 36 -5.07 12.04 1.05
C ASP A 36 -4.41 13.33 0.53
N PHE A 37 -3.38 13.19 -0.30
CA PHE A 37 -2.64 14.33 -0.86
C PHE A 37 -3.49 15.24 -1.75
N SER A 38 -4.63 14.76 -2.27
CA SER A 38 -5.54 15.59 -3.07
C SER A 38 -6.37 16.52 -2.18
N ARG A 39 -6.67 16.10 -0.95
CA ARG A 39 -7.50 16.85 0.00
C ARG A 39 -6.69 17.57 1.08
N GLY A 40 -5.48 17.09 1.35
CA GLY A 40 -4.66 17.55 2.48
C GLY A 40 -5.20 17.09 3.85
N GLU A 41 -6.10 16.11 3.87
CA GLU A 41 -6.77 15.58 5.06
C GLU A 41 -6.42 14.10 5.24
N THR A 42 -6.57 13.56 6.45
CA THR A 42 -6.44 12.11 6.68
C THR A 42 -7.49 11.36 5.86
N CYS A 43 -7.06 10.34 5.11
CA CYS A 43 -7.99 9.52 4.36
C CYS A 43 -8.89 8.75 5.34
N PRO A 44 -10.23 8.75 5.16
CA PRO A 44 -11.12 7.97 6.01
C PRO A 44 -10.92 6.45 5.83
N ASN A 45 -10.31 6.04 4.73
CA ASN A 45 -9.96 4.65 4.46
C ASN A 45 -8.54 4.38 4.92
N ALA A 46 -8.37 3.60 5.99
CA ALA A 46 -7.06 3.16 6.47
C ALA A 46 -6.61 1.84 5.83
N VAL A 47 -7.45 1.17 5.03
CA VAL A 47 -7.13 -0.12 4.42
C VAL A 47 -6.52 0.09 3.04
N LEU A 48 -5.29 -0.40 2.86
CA LEU A 48 -4.60 -0.45 1.58
C LEU A 48 -4.67 -1.87 1.01
N GLU A 49 -4.73 -1.99 -0.31
CA GLU A 49 -4.74 -3.27 -1.02
C GLU A 49 -3.38 -3.51 -1.66
N LEU A 50 -2.88 -4.75 -1.59
CA LEU A 50 -1.64 -5.11 -2.27
C LEU A 50 -1.85 -4.92 -3.78
N ALA A 51 -1.07 -4.03 -4.39
CA ALA A 51 -1.01 -3.88 -5.83
C ALA A 51 -0.31 -5.13 -6.38
N GLU A 52 -0.99 -5.81 -7.31
CA GLU A 52 -0.44 -7.01 -7.94
C GLU A 52 0.92 -6.66 -8.56
N PRO A 53 1.99 -7.44 -8.27
CA PRO A 53 3.22 -7.30 -9.03
C PRO A 53 2.87 -7.61 -10.48
N GLU A 54 3.20 -6.70 -11.40
CA GLU A 54 3.06 -6.94 -12.82
C GLU A 54 3.83 -8.23 -13.13
N THR A 55 3.10 -9.33 -13.27
CA THR A 55 3.70 -10.60 -13.63
C THR A 55 3.94 -10.48 -15.12
N GLU A 56 5.14 -10.02 -15.50
CA GLU A 56 5.59 -10.05 -16.89
C GLU A 56 5.32 -11.46 -17.43
N SER A 57 4.34 -11.56 -18.32
CA SER A 57 3.96 -12.77 -19.05
C SER A 57 4.59 -12.77 -20.42
#